data_AF-A0A7C3R5M4-F1
#
_entry.id   AF-A0A7C3R5M4-F1
#
_cell.length_a   1.000
_cell.length_b   1.000
_cell.length_c   1.000
_cell.angle_alpha   90.00
_cell.angle_beta   90.00
_cell.angle_gamma   90.00
#
_symmetry.space_group_name_H-M   'P 1'
#
loop_
_entity.id
_entity.type
_entity.pdbx_description
1 polymer ?
#
loop_
_entity_poly.entity_id
_entity_poly.type
_entity_poly.pdbx_seq_one_letter_code
_entity_poly.pdbx_strand_id
1 'polypeptide(L)' 'MKLEQKIVAIFAFLGFLFGIFSYLLNDLLFSALIPLIFYLVCCCYFIKRKTKLKREFFIDSFFSFFMVWLIVWLTLFNM' A
#
# COMPACT_ATOMS: atom_id res chain seq x y z
N MET A 1 2.20 -15.78 -14.81
CA MET A 1 2.68 -14.60 -14.05
C MET A 1 3.68 -15.04 -13.01
N LYS A 2 4.83 -14.35 -12.91
CA LYS A 2 5.80 -14.56 -11.83
C LYS A 2 5.15 -14.20 -10.49
N LEU A 3 5.54 -14.89 -9.41
CA LEU A 3 4.94 -14.72 -8.07
C LEU A 3 5.04 -13.26 -7.58
N GLU A 4 6.13 -12.57 -7.94
CA GLU A 4 6.38 -11.15 -7.67
C GLU A 4 5.33 -10.23 -8.30
N GLN A 5 4.98 -10.45 -9.57
CA GLN A 5 3.98 -9.65 -10.27
C GLN A 5 2.59 -9.80 -9.63
N LYS A 6 2.27 -11.00 -9.12
CA LYS A 6 1.01 -11.21 -8.40
C LYS A 6 0.97 -10.39 -7.11
N ILE A 7 2.08 -10.33 -6.38
CA ILE A 7 2.17 -9.56 -5.13
C ILE A 7 2.03 -8.06 -5.42
N VAL A 8 2.75 -7.54 -6.41
CA VAL A 8 2.66 -6.12 -6.80
C VAL A 8 1.23 -5.78 -7.24
N ALA A 9 0.57 -6.64 -8.02
CA ALA A 9 -0.82 -6.43 -8.43
C ALA A 9 -1.79 -6.41 -7.24
N ILE A 10 -1.60 -7.29 -6.25
CA ILE A 10 -2.39 -7.30 -5.02
C ILE A 10 -2.18 -6.00 -4.24
N PHE A 11 -0.95 -5.53 -4.11
CA PHE A 11 -0.63 -4.27 -3.43
C PHE A 11 -1.21 -3.06 -4.17
N ALA A 12 -1.13 -3.01 -5.50
CA ALA A 12 -1.75 -1.98 -6.31
C ALA A 12 -3.28 -1.97 -6.15
N PHE A 13 -3.93 -3.13 -6.19
CA PHE A 13 -5.37 -3.27 -5.96
C PHE A 13 -5.79 -2.81 -4.56
N LEU A 14 -5.01 -3.16 -3.53
CA LEU A 14 -5.22 -2.67 -2.17
C LEU A 14 -5.07 -1.15 -2.10
N GLY A 15 -4.06 -0.58 -2.76
CA GLY A 15 -3.85 0.87 -2.83
C GLY A 15 -5.06 1.59 -3.43
N PHE A 16 -5.64 1.03 -4.48
CA PHE A 16 -6.85 1.54 -5.11
C PHE A 16 -8.06 1.53 -4.16
N LEU A 17 -8.33 0.37 -3.54
CA LEU A 17 -9.45 0.24 -2.58
C LEU A 17 -9.30 1.21 -1.40
N PHE A 18 -8.11 1.28 -0.83
CA PHE A 18 -7.84 2.17 0.29
C PHE A 18 -7.89 3.64 -0.11
N GLY A 19 -7.48 4.01 -1.33
CA GLY A 19 -7.59 5.39 -1.81
C GLY A 19 -9.05 5.86 -1.89
N ILE A 20 -9.95 5.00 -2.39
CA ILE A 20 -11.40 5.26 -2.40
C ILE A 20 -11.95 5.34 -0.99
N PHE A 21 -11.55 4.43 -0.11
CA PHE A 21 -12.03 4.40 1.28
C PHE A 21 -11.58 5.63 2.08
N SER A 22 -10.34 6.09 1.86
CA SER A 22 -9.79 7.33 2.40
C SER A 22 -10.64 8.54 2.01
N TYR A 23 -11.05 8.62 0.75
CA TYR A 23 -11.94 9.69 0.27
C TYR A 23 -13.32 9.63 0.94
N LEU A 24 -13.94 8.44 1.02
CA LEU A 24 -15.25 8.24 1.64
C LEU A 24 -15.30 8.67 3.12
N LEU A 25 -14.21 8.45 3.85
CA LEU A 25 -14.12 8.86 5.26
C LEU A 25 -13.95 10.38 5.42
N ASN A 26 -13.49 11.08 4.38
CA ASN A 26 -13.24 12.52 4.33
C ASN A 26 -12.43 13.06 5.53
N ASP A 27 -11.56 12.22 6.09
CA ASP A 27 -10.70 12.55 7.22
C ASP A 27 -9.23 12.38 6.80
N LEU A 28 -8.52 13.50 6.82
CA LEU A 28 -7.11 13.60 6.45
C LEU A 28 -6.21 12.76 7.35
N LEU A 29 -6.52 12.70 8.66
CA LEU A 29 -5.74 11.94 9.64
C LEU A 29 -5.89 10.44 9.38
N PHE A 30 -7.12 9.97 9.15
CA PHE A 30 -7.36 8.57 8.80
C PHE A 30 -6.73 8.19 7.47
N SER A 31 -6.81 9.09 6.47
CA SER A 31 -6.21 8.89 5.16
C SER A 31 -4.68 8.71 5.26
N ALA A 32 -4.00 9.57 6.02
CA ALA A 32 -2.55 9.48 6.22
C ALA A 32 -2.12 8.26 7.07
N LEU A 33 -2.98 7.80 8.00
CA LEU A 33 -2.69 6.65 8.86
C LEU A 33 -2.76 5.31 8.11
N ILE A 34 -3.60 5.19 7.09
CA ILE A 34 -3.77 3.94 6.31
C ILE A 34 -2.44 3.39 5.75
N PRO A 35 -1.64 4.15 4.97
CA PRO A 35 -0.38 3.65 4.46
C PRO A 35 0.63 3.34 5.58
N LEU A 36 0.54 4.04 6.70
CA LEU A 36 1.43 3.87 7.86
C LEU A 36 1.12 2.58 8.64
N ILE A 37 -0.16 2.28 8.88
CA ILE A 37 -0.62 1.01 9.46
C ILE A 37 -0.25 -0.15 8.53
N PHE A 38 -0.47 0.02 7.22
CA PHE A 38 -0.17 -1.01 6.25
C PHE A 38 1.33 -1.33 6.20
N TYR A 39 2.19 -0.30 6.30
CA TYR A 39 3.63 -0.47 6.43
C TYR A 39 4.02 -1.25 7.69
N LEU A 40 3.43 -0.94 8.84
CA LEU A 40 3.72 -1.61 10.12
C LEU A 40 3.32 -3.08 10.09
N VAL A 41 2.12 -3.40 9.58
CA VAL A 41 1.64 -4.78 9.44
C VAL A 41 2.60 -5.59 8.57
N CYS A 42 3.02 -5.02 7.44
CA CYS A 42 3.94 -5.70 6.54
C CYS A 42 5.34 -5.83 7.15
N CYS A 43 5.87 -4.80 7.81
CA CYS A 43 7.14 -4.86 8.53
C CYS A 43 7.15 -6.00 9.58
N CYS A 44 6.10 -6.12 10.38
CA CYS A 44 5.96 -7.21 11.35
C CYS A 44 5.98 -8.59 10.68
N TYR A 45 5.33 -8.74 9.52
CA TYR A 45 5.33 -9.98 8.75
C TYR A 45 6.72 -10.33 8.20
N PHE A 46 7.47 -9.35 7.70
CA PHE A 46 8.80 -9.56 7.12
C PHE A 46 9.90 -9.75 8.16
N ILE A 47 9.86 -9.04 9.30
CA ILE A 47 10.79 -9.22 10.42
C ILE A 47 10.76 -10.67 10.90
N LYS A 48 9.57 -11.28 10.99
CA LYS A 48 9.40 -12.66 11.42
C LYS A 48 10.01 -13.69 10.46
N ARG A 49 10.26 -13.32 9.18
CA ARG A 49 10.71 -14.26 8.13
C ARG A 49 12.21 -14.20 7.77
N LYS A 50 13.03 -13.34 8.40
CA LYS A 50 14.52 -13.28 8.31
C LYS A 50 15.14 -13.54 6.91
N THR A 51 14.47 -13.18 5.81
CA THR A 51 14.98 -13.42 4.45
C THR A 51 15.32 -12.10 3.77
N LYS A 52 16.62 -11.77 3.63
CA LYS A 52 17.11 -10.53 2.99
C LYS A 52 16.50 -10.29 1.60
N LEU A 53 16.43 -11.35 0.79
CA LEU A 53 15.86 -11.33 -0.57
C LEU A 53 14.40 -10.87 -0.62
N LYS A 54 13.64 -11.01 0.47
CA LYS A 54 12.23 -10.61 0.52
C LYS A 54 12.03 -9.14 0.88
N ARG A 55 13.06 -8.45 1.37
CA ARG A 55 12.95 -7.06 1.82
C ARG A 55 12.91 -6.08 0.66
N GLU A 56 13.71 -6.30 -0.38
CA GLU A 56 13.70 -5.47 -1.60
C GLU A 56 12.34 -5.56 -2.30
N PHE A 57 11.84 -6.78 -2.54
CA PHE A 57 10.50 -7.00 -3.09
C PHE A 57 9.37 -6.39 -2.24
N PHE A 58 9.54 -6.35 -0.92
CA PHE A 58 8.58 -5.67 -0.05
C PHE A 58 8.58 -4.16 -0.29
N ILE A 59 9.76 -3.54 -0.35
CA ILE A 59 9.89 -2.10 -0.59
C ILE A 59 9.25 -1.74 -1.93
N ASP A 60 9.53 -2.51 -2.98
CA ASP A 60 8.95 -2.27 -4.31
C ASP A 60 7.42 -2.42 -4.31
N SER A 61 6.91 -3.47 -3.66
CA SER A 61 5.46 -3.71 -3.57
C SER A 61 4.74 -2.65 -2.73
N PHE A 62 5.35 -2.23 -1.62
CA PHE A 62 4.82 -1.18 -0.76
C PHE A 62 4.83 0.18 -1.46
N PHE A 63 5.91 0.49 -2.19
CA PHE A 63 5.98 1.70 -2.99
C PHE A 63 4.91 1.74 -4.07
N SER A 64 4.66 0.60 -4.75
CA SER A 64 3.55 0.48 -5.69
C SER A 64 2.19 0.73 -5.02
N PHE A 65 1.95 0.18 -3.84
CA PHE A 65 0.74 0.46 -3.06
C PHE A 65 0.61 1.94 -2.73
N PHE A 66 1.68 2.55 -2.19
CA PHE A 66 1.70 3.96 -1.79
C PHE A 66 1.43 4.89 -2.97
N MET A 67 2.05 4.64 -4.12
CA MET A 67 1.84 5.42 -5.32
C MET A 67 0.41 5.32 -5.84
N VAL A 68 -0.16 4.11 -5.92
CA VAL A 68 -1.54 3.93 -6.38
C VAL A 68 -2.53 4.59 -5.40
N TRP A 69 -2.35 4.39 -4.10
CA TRP A 69 -3.16 5.04 -3.07
C TRP A 69 -3.11 6.57 -3.20
N LEU A 70 -1.92 7.15 -3.32
CA LEU A 70 -1.72 8.60 -3.44
C LEU A 70 -2.39 9.15 -4.70
N ILE A 71 -2.22 8.50 -5.85
CA ILE A 71 -2.83 8.91 -7.12
C ILE A 71 -4.35 8.91 -7.00
N VAL A 72 -4.93 7.81 -6.50
CA VAL A 72 -6.38 7.69 -6.36
C VAL A 72 -6.92 8.74 -5.39
N TRP A 73 -6.27 8.92 -4.24
CA TRP A 73 -6.68 9.89 -3.24
C TRP A 73 -6.60 11.32 -3.78
N LEU A 74 -5.51 11.72 -4.44
CA LEU A 74 -5.38 13.04 -5.06
C LEU A 74 -6.38 13.27 -6.19
N THR A 75 -6.66 12.24 -6.99
CA THR A 75 -7.63 12.34 -8.09
C THR A 75 -9.04 12.57 -7.55
N LEU A 76 -9.42 11.85 -6.49
CA LEU A 76 -10.73 11.98 -5.85
C LEU A 76 -10.85 13.27 -5.03
N PHE A 77 -9.78 13.72 -4.37
CA PHE A 77 -9.80 14.97 -3.60
C PHE A 77 -9.97 16.22 -4.48
N ASN A 78 -9.51 16.15 -5.74
CA ASN A 78 -9.64 17.24 -6.70
C ASN A 78 -10.94 17.20 -7.53
N MET A 79 -11.82 16.20 -7.33
CA MET A 79 -13.14 16.11 -7.94
C MET A 79 -14.23 16.63 -6.99
#